data_AF-A0A142L3Q4-F1
#
_entry.id   AF-A0A142L3Q4-F1
#
_cell.length_a   1.000
_cell.length_b   1.000
_cell.length_c   1.000
_cell.angle_alpha   90.00
_cell.angle_beta   90.00
_cell.angle_gamma   90.00
#
_symmetry.space_group_name_H-M   'P 1'
#
loop_
_entity.id
_entity.type
_entity.pdbx_description
1 polymer ?
#
loop_
_entity_poly.entity_id
_entity_poly.type
_entity_poly.pdbx_seq_one_letter_code
_entity_poly.pdbx_strand_id
1 'polypeptide(L)'
;MNSSIIPLIENNVTFSPYYFYNDFIKKVADFYQNHEKEEKIQFRLALDSDFDFIGKNFFIDPISLPLLLSLSLQLKNYHKSPLSLFLSNNYGTVNIIEFLYRSDFFHLVGDNKNPTFPLGKNIFDYNEAYLGGFKGQGQRIEHKIRCYSILDDNLQLKLNNILDEEAQRDFLVEHYTYKVKEHYGILLNENDNTGNYTNDFVEILAELITNGVLHSKSDTFSLMFSDKYKTKFSISDSGIGLYDSLDKKNNNHFYKKFILLNSLSQTFNLKVSEHIKLSLLAIFETLFYSMLKDRKGLFDLMCNVVINCGGYFRLHNNNAQVIISSRMLNDIQVLYETRALILNTHNAILFGQIPEKDFIIKMQELEAKSRQQIIQLATSIFKKFSQDVKFSSIRLFEVKFRGVHIEVEIPNSNNTK
;
A
#
# COMPACT_ATOMS: atom_id res chain seq x y z
N MET A 1 -27.28 1.11 25.84
CA MET A 1 -27.51 1.45 24.42
C MET A 1 -26.17 1.88 23.86
N ASN A 2 -25.35 0.93 23.40
CA ASN A 2 -24.06 1.28 22.82
C ASN A 2 -24.33 1.86 21.43
N SER A 3 -23.96 3.12 21.22
CA SER A 3 -24.16 3.79 19.94
C SER A 3 -23.41 3.06 18.83
N SER A 4 -24.10 2.79 17.73
CA SER A 4 -23.63 2.18 16.47
C SER A 4 -22.59 3.02 15.69
N ILE A 5 -21.99 4.01 16.35
CA ILE A 5 -21.10 5.01 15.76
C ILE A 5 -19.67 4.74 16.25
N ILE A 6 -18.76 4.51 15.32
CA ILE A 6 -17.33 4.31 15.60
C ILE A 6 -16.57 5.62 15.35
N PRO A 7 -15.79 6.13 16.33
CA PRO A 7 -14.91 7.27 16.09
C PRO A 7 -13.74 6.89 15.19
N LEU A 8 -13.42 7.75 14.22
CA LEU A 8 -12.25 7.59 13.36
C LEU A 8 -10.97 7.99 14.09
N ILE A 9 -10.99 9.12 14.79
CA ILE A 9 -9.88 9.64 15.57
C ILE A 9 -10.28 9.74 17.05
N GLU A 10 -9.31 9.48 17.92
CA GLU A 10 -9.49 9.52 19.37
C GLU A 10 -8.51 10.51 20.00
N ASN A 11 -8.92 11.10 21.12
CA ASN A 11 -8.11 12.10 21.80
C ASN A 11 -6.78 11.50 22.29
N ASN A 12 -5.67 12.20 22.03
CA ASN A 12 -4.31 11.79 22.38
C ASN A 12 -3.85 10.44 21.76
N VAL A 13 -4.57 9.95 20.75
CA VAL A 13 -4.18 8.76 19.98
C VAL A 13 -3.96 9.18 18.53
N THR A 14 -2.77 8.91 18.01
CA THR A 14 -2.50 9.15 16.59
C THR A 14 -3.13 8.04 15.76
N PHE A 15 -4.04 8.40 14.85
CA PHE A 15 -4.54 7.49 13.83
C PHE A 15 -3.42 7.17 12.84
N SER A 16 -2.69 6.11 13.16
CA SER A 16 -1.50 5.61 12.46
C SER A 16 -1.80 4.22 11.88
N PRO A 17 -0.96 3.67 10.97
CA PRO A 17 -1.16 2.31 10.49
C PRO A 17 -1.14 1.29 11.65
N TYR A 18 -0.34 1.54 12.68
CA TYR A 18 -0.32 0.72 13.89
C TYR A 18 -1.69 0.69 14.59
N TYR A 19 -2.29 1.86 14.84
CA TYR A 19 -3.62 1.95 15.45
C TYR A 19 -4.71 1.36 14.54
N PHE A 20 -4.59 1.58 13.22
CA PHE A 20 -5.52 1.04 12.23
C PHE A 20 -5.63 -0.49 12.34
N TYR A 21 -4.49 -1.19 12.31
CA TYR A 21 -4.46 -2.65 12.29
C TYR A 21 -4.70 -3.30 13.66
N ASN A 22 -4.29 -2.66 14.76
CA ASN A 22 -4.40 -3.27 16.09
C ASN A 22 -5.72 -2.94 16.80
N ASP A 23 -6.33 -1.79 16.51
CA ASP A 23 -7.46 -1.28 17.29
C ASP A 23 -8.66 -0.93 16.40
N PHE A 24 -8.48 -0.06 15.41
CA PHE A 24 -9.60 0.48 14.62
C PHE A 24 -10.34 -0.62 13.84
N ILE A 25 -9.62 -1.49 13.13
CA ILE A 25 -10.24 -2.55 12.36
C ILE A 25 -10.94 -3.59 13.26
N LYS A 26 -10.46 -3.77 14.50
CA LYS A 26 -11.13 -4.62 15.49
C LYS A 26 -12.47 -4.02 15.90
N LYS A 27 -12.53 -2.72 16.19
CA LYS A 27 -13.80 -2.02 16.46
C LYS A 27 -14.80 -2.18 15.32
N VAL A 28 -14.34 -2.10 14.07
CA VAL A 28 -15.18 -2.34 12.88
C VAL A 28 -15.64 -3.80 12.82
N ALA A 29 -14.77 -4.77 13.08
CA ALA A 29 -15.14 -6.18 13.09
C ALA A 29 -16.14 -6.52 14.23
N ASP A 30 -15.91 -5.99 15.43
CA ASP A 30 -16.75 -6.16 16.60
C ASP A 30 -18.15 -5.58 16.37
N PHE A 31 -18.27 -4.48 15.62
CA PHE A 31 -19.56 -3.95 15.19
C PHE A 31 -20.36 -5.03 14.44
N TYR A 32 -19.79 -5.65 13.41
CA TYR A 32 -20.49 -6.67 12.62
C TYR A 32 -20.71 -8.01 13.34
N GLN A 33 -19.92 -8.31 14.37
CA GLN A 33 -20.14 -9.50 15.19
C GLN A 33 -21.31 -9.34 16.16
N ASN A 34 -21.54 -8.12 16.64
CA ASN A 34 -22.49 -7.83 17.71
C ASN A 34 -23.80 -7.17 17.26
N HIS A 35 -23.89 -6.74 15.99
CA HIS A 35 -25.08 -6.09 15.43
C HIS A 35 -25.72 -6.94 14.33
N GLU A 36 -26.97 -6.65 13.99
CA GLU A 36 -27.68 -7.35 12.92
C GLU A 36 -27.04 -7.09 11.56
N LYS A 37 -27.16 -8.05 10.63
CA LYS A 37 -26.54 -7.96 9.29
C LYS A 37 -27.01 -6.75 8.47
N GLU A 38 -28.20 -6.23 8.78
CA GLU A 38 -28.79 -5.08 8.08
C GLU A 38 -28.37 -3.75 8.70
N GLU A 39 -27.75 -3.76 9.88
CA GLU A 39 -27.34 -2.54 10.54
C GLU A 39 -26.13 -1.92 9.83
N LYS A 40 -26.26 -0.63 9.52
CA LYS A 40 -25.24 0.11 8.80
C LYS A 40 -24.29 0.77 9.79
N ILE A 41 -23.01 0.40 9.67
CA ILE A 41 -21.93 1.05 10.41
C ILE A 41 -21.92 2.56 10.11
N GLN A 42 -21.80 3.35 11.16
CA GLN A 42 -21.68 4.79 11.08
C GLN A 42 -20.33 5.22 11.66
N PHE A 43 -19.77 6.26 11.06
CA PHE A 43 -18.52 6.85 11.54
C PHE A 43 -18.77 8.26 12.04
N ARG A 44 -17.97 8.64 13.02
CA ARG A 44 -17.84 10.03 13.43
C ARG A 44 -16.38 10.38 13.39
N LEU A 45 -16.04 11.60 12.95
CA LEU A 45 -14.64 12.02 12.91
C LEU A 45 -14.04 11.92 14.32
N ALA A 46 -14.57 12.67 15.29
CA ALA A 46 -14.18 12.61 16.71
C ALA A 46 -15.44 12.58 17.61
N LEU A 47 -15.38 12.00 18.81
CA LEU A 47 -16.56 11.88 19.69
C LEU A 47 -17.08 13.25 20.14
N ASP A 48 -18.40 13.36 20.33
CA ASP A 48 -19.06 14.62 20.73
C ASP A 48 -18.81 14.94 22.22
N SER A 49 -18.64 13.95 23.10
CA SER A 49 -18.09 14.18 24.46
C SER A 49 -16.71 14.87 24.43
N ASP A 50 -16.13 14.91 23.24
CA ASP A 50 -15.22 15.89 22.64
C ASP A 50 -15.22 17.34 23.18
N PHE A 51 -16.40 17.88 23.50
CA PHE A 51 -16.63 19.33 23.63
C PHE A 51 -15.94 20.07 24.79
N ASP A 52 -15.21 19.41 25.70
CA ASP A 52 -14.42 20.14 26.71
C ASP A 52 -13.17 20.78 26.07
N PHE A 53 -13.24 22.11 25.92
CA PHE A 53 -12.46 22.99 25.04
C PHE A 53 -10.94 23.10 25.31
N ILE A 54 -10.36 22.38 26.28
CA ILE A 54 -8.95 22.58 26.68
C ILE A 54 -8.23 21.24 26.80
N GLY A 55 -7.15 21.06 26.04
CA GLY A 55 -6.21 19.95 26.20
C GLY A 55 -6.45 18.71 25.31
N LYS A 56 -7.41 18.75 24.38
CA LYS A 56 -7.61 17.66 23.42
C LYS A 56 -6.79 17.86 22.16
N ASN A 57 -6.02 16.84 21.81
CA ASN A 57 -5.15 16.83 20.64
C ASN A 57 -5.45 15.59 19.81
N PHE A 58 -5.92 15.81 18.60
CA PHE A 58 -6.15 14.75 17.64
C PHE A 58 -5.04 14.78 16.58
N PHE A 59 -4.61 13.60 16.13
CA PHE A 59 -3.58 13.48 15.09
C PHE A 59 -3.90 12.34 14.12
N ILE A 60 -3.61 12.57 12.85
CA ILE A 60 -3.63 11.56 11.80
C ILE A 60 -2.23 11.48 11.24
N ASP A 61 -1.65 10.27 11.17
CA ASP A 61 -0.48 10.05 10.33
C ASP A 61 -0.97 10.02 8.86
N PRO A 62 -0.52 10.93 7.97
CA PRO A 62 -1.08 11.05 6.63
C PRO A 62 -1.11 9.73 5.83
N ILE A 63 -0.13 8.85 6.06
CA ILE A 63 -0.06 7.54 5.41
C ILE A 63 -1.15 6.55 5.84
N SER A 64 -1.94 6.87 6.86
CA SER A 64 -3.12 6.08 7.24
C SER A 64 -4.37 6.40 6.40
N LEU A 65 -4.37 7.50 5.65
CA LEU A 65 -5.53 7.88 4.84
C LEU A 65 -5.83 6.88 3.71
N PRO A 66 -4.85 6.36 2.95
CA PRO A 66 -5.12 5.30 1.97
C PRO A 66 -5.75 4.05 2.59
N LEU A 67 -5.32 3.64 3.79
CA LEU A 67 -5.90 2.50 4.51
C LEU A 67 -7.37 2.73 4.88
N LEU A 68 -7.66 3.90 5.46
CA LEU A 68 -9.01 4.30 5.82
C LEU A 68 -9.91 4.27 4.59
N LEU A 69 -9.47 4.84 3.47
CA LEU A 69 -10.23 4.88 2.23
C LEU A 69 -10.48 3.48 1.64
N SER A 70 -9.45 2.63 1.60
CA SER A 70 -9.61 1.24 1.15
C SER A 70 -10.61 0.47 2.00
N LEU A 71 -10.59 0.62 3.32
CA LEU A 71 -11.58 -0.02 4.20
C LEU A 71 -12.98 0.56 3.97
N SER A 72 -13.12 1.88 3.98
CA SER A 72 -14.41 2.55 3.81
C SER A 72 -15.04 2.25 2.44
N LEU A 73 -14.24 2.12 1.38
CA LEU A 73 -14.73 1.68 0.08
C LEU A 73 -15.26 0.24 0.12
N GLN A 74 -14.60 -0.68 0.85
CA GLN A 74 -15.11 -2.05 1.04
C GLN A 74 -16.45 -2.04 1.78
N LEU A 75 -16.55 -1.26 2.84
CA LEU A 75 -17.77 -1.14 3.64
C LEU A 75 -18.91 -0.49 2.84
N LYS A 76 -18.61 0.55 2.04
CA LYS A 76 -19.56 1.16 1.10
C LYS A 76 -20.08 0.13 0.09
N ASN A 77 -19.19 -0.67 -0.50
CA ASN A 77 -19.58 -1.69 -1.47
C ASN A 77 -20.41 -2.81 -0.82
N TYR A 78 -20.08 -3.20 0.41
CA TYR A 78 -20.86 -4.16 1.20
C TYR A 78 -22.28 -3.65 1.46
N HIS A 79 -22.40 -2.40 1.91
CA HIS A 79 -23.68 -1.74 2.21
C HIS A 79 -24.41 -1.19 0.98
N LYS A 80 -23.77 -1.26 -0.20
CA LYS A 80 -24.25 -0.72 -1.49
C LYS A 80 -24.70 0.75 -1.41
N SER A 81 -24.14 1.51 -0.47
CA SER A 81 -24.52 2.89 -0.20
C SER A 81 -23.41 3.65 0.55
N PRO A 82 -23.31 4.98 0.41
CA PRO A 82 -22.32 5.80 1.13
C PRO A 82 -22.48 5.68 2.65
N LEU A 83 -21.38 5.63 3.38
CA LEU A 83 -21.38 5.49 4.84
C LEU A 83 -21.64 6.85 5.49
N SER A 84 -22.37 6.91 6.60
CA SER A 84 -22.55 8.19 7.31
C SER A 84 -21.27 8.58 8.03
N LEU A 85 -20.78 9.79 7.78
CA LEU A 85 -19.65 10.40 8.49
C LEU A 85 -20.11 11.68 9.19
N PHE A 86 -20.25 11.60 10.51
CA PHE A 86 -20.58 12.75 11.34
C PHE A 86 -19.34 13.61 11.58
N LEU A 87 -19.46 14.90 11.27
CA LEU A 87 -18.42 15.89 11.47
C LEU A 87 -18.80 16.84 12.62
N SER A 88 -17.79 17.38 13.27
CA SER A 88 -17.90 18.45 14.26
C SER A 88 -16.73 19.39 14.02
N ASN A 89 -16.99 20.68 13.78
CA ASN A 89 -15.95 21.68 13.53
C ASN A 89 -15.87 22.63 14.73
N ASN A 90 -14.93 22.35 15.62
CA ASN A 90 -14.68 23.10 16.86
C ASN A 90 -13.17 23.32 17.05
N TYR A 91 -12.75 23.94 18.15
CA TYR A 91 -11.34 24.25 18.39
C TYR A 91 -10.41 23.03 18.35
N GLY A 92 -10.88 21.85 18.76
CA GLY A 92 -10.11 20.61 18.78
C GLY A 92 -10.01 19.92 17.40
N THR A 93 -11.06 20.01 16.58
CA THR A 93 -11.15 19.28 15.31
C THR A 93 -10.82 20.12 14.07
N VAL A 94 -10.90 21.45 14.15
CA VAL A 94 -10.74 22.36 12.99
C VAL A 94 -9.42 22.14 12.24
N ASN A 95 -8.32 21.87 12.95
CA ASN A 95 -7.01 21.64 12.33
C ASN A 95 -6.98 20.32 11.52
N ILE A 96 -7.65 19.28 12.01
CA ILE A 96 -7.76 18.01 11.28
C ILE A 96 -8.70 18.15 10.10
N ILE A 97 -9.84 18.83 10.25
CA ILE A 97 -10.75 19.06 9.13
C ILE A 97 -10.02 19.85 8.05
N GLU A 98 -9.26 20.89 8.41
CA GLU A 98 -8.43 21.64 7.46
C GLU A 98 -7.39 20.74 6.78
N PHE A 99 -6.68 19.89 7.53
CA PHE A 99 -5.73 18.93 6.97
C PHE A 99 -6.39 17.94 5.99
N LEU A 100 -7.51 17.33 6.36
CA LEU A 100 -8.25 16.41 5.49
C LEU A 100 -8.75 17.11 4.24
N TYR A 101 -9.28 18.34 4.38
CA TYR A 101 -9.74 19.15 3.26
C TYR A 101 -8.60 19.47 2.28
N ARG A 102 -7.46 19.95 2.79
CA ARG A 102 -6.29 20.28 1.97
C ARG A 102 -5.61 19.05 1.35
N SER A 103 -5.80 17.87 1.94
CA SER A 103 -5.33 16.59 1.41
C SER A 103 -6.24 16.01 0.31
N ASP A 104 -7.27 16.73 -0.13
CA ASP A 104 -8.33 16.26 -1.05
C ASP A 104 -9.16 15.07 -0.51
N PHE A 105 -9.15 14.81 0.81
CA PHE A 105 -9.91 13.72 1.41
C PHE A 105 -11.41 13.87 1.13
N PHE A 106 -12.00 15.01 1.47
CA PHE A 106 -13.44 15.25 1.29
C PHE A 106 -13.84 15.26 -0.19
N HIS A 107 -13.03 15.86 -1.07
CA HIS A 107 -13.25 15.79 -2.52
C HIS A 107 -13.29 14.35 -3.02
N LEU A 108 -12.42 13.47 -2.51
CA LEU A 108 -12.35 12.09 -2.93
C LEU A 108 -13.48 11.23 -2.32
N VAL A 109 -13.81 11.42 -1.04
CA VAL A 109 -14.83 10.60 -0.36
C VAL A 109 -16.26 11.03 -0.63
N GLY A 110 -16.49 12.29 -0.99
CA GLY A 110 -17.81 12.84 -1.27
C GLY A 110 -18.29 12.56 -2.70
N ASP A 111 -19.32 13.28 -3.12
CA ASP A 111 -19.94 13.15 -4.44
C ASP A 111 -19.29 14.02 -5.53
N ASN A 112 -18.10 14.58 -5.24
CA ASN A 112 -17.41 15.57 -6.07
C ASN A 112 -17.52 15.29 -7.58
N LYS A 113 -18.38 16.09 -8.24
CA LYS A 113 -18.65 16.01 -9.68
C LYS A 113 -17.73 16.91 -10.50
N ASN A 114 -16.69 17.48 -9.89
CA ASN A 114 -15.75 18.33 -10.58
C ASN A 114 -15.12 17.57 -11.77
N PRO A 115 -15.06 18.16 -12.99
CA PRO A 115 -14.37 17.55 -14.13
C PRO A 115 -12.85 17.36 -13.90
N THR A 116 -12.26 18.01 -12.90
CA THR A 116 -10.83 17.86 -12.56
C THR A 116 -10.61 16.85 -11.43
N PHE A 117 -9.52 16.07 -11.52
CA PHE A 117 -9.10 15.07 -10.54
C PHE A 117 -8.91 15.66 -9.11
N PRO A 118 -9.32 14.97 -8.03
CA PRO A 118 -9.90 13.63 -8.01
C PRO A 118 -11.41 13.59 -8.24
N LEU A 119 -11.86 12.57 -8.96
CA LEU A 119 -13.28 12.25 -9.10
C LEU A 119 -13.82 11.67 -7.78
N GLY A 120 -14.95 12.21 -7.30
CA GLY A 120 -15.58 11.77 -6.07
C GLY A 120 -16.02 10.30 -6.15
N LYS A 121 -15.70 9.52 -5.12
CA LYS A 121 -16.05 8.10 -5.03
C LYS A 121 -17.31 7.84 -4.21
N ASN A 122 -17.95 8.87 -3.66
CA ASN A 122 -19.19 8.78 -2.87
C ASN A 122 -19.10 7.67 -1.81
N ILE A 123 -18.00 7.67 -1.06
CA ILE A 123 -17.70 6.73 0.03
C ILE A 123 -18.44 7.15 1.30
N PHE A 124 -18.45 8.45 1.60
CA PHE A 124 -19.08 9.01 2.79
C PHE A 124 -20.17 10.01 2.42
N ASP A 125 -21.24 10.01 3.20
CA ASP A 125 -22.23 11.09 3.29
C ASP A 125 -21.94 11.92 4.54
N TYR A 126 -21.74 13.22 4.38
CA TYR A 126 -21.40 14.15 5.45
C TYR A 126 -21.94 15.56 5.14
N ASN A 127 -22.18 16.34 6.19
CA ASN A 127 -22.66 17.72 6.02
C ASN A 127 -21.49 18.66 5.72
N GLU A 128 -21.45 19.19 4.50
CA GLU A 128 -20.41 20.12 4.03
C GLU A 128 -20.35 21.44 4.80
N ALA A 129 -21.42 21.83 5.51
CA ALA A 129 -21.41 23.04 6.34
C ALA A 129 -20.35 23.03 7.45
N TYR A 130 -19.82 21.85 7.80
CA TYR A 130 -18.70 21.72 8.74
C TYR A 130 -17.33 21.97 8.10
N LEU A 131 -17.22 22.08 6.76
CA LEU A 131 -15.96 22.29 6.04
C LEU A 131 -15.67 23.80 5.86
N GLY A 132 -15.20 24.46 6.92
CA GLY A 132 -14.89 25.89 6.86
C GLY A 132 -14.24 26.41 8.14
N GLY A 133 -14.09 27.74 8.25
CA GLY A 133 -13.48 28.36 9.44
C GLY A 133 -12.01 28.01 9.64
N PHE A 134 -11.31 27.65 8.55
CA PHE A 134 -9.92 27.22 8.56
C PHE A 134 -8.98 28.32 9.00
N LYS A 135 -7.92 27.93 9.73
CA LYS A 135 -6.94 28.86 10.29
C LYS A 135 -5.85 29.22 9.28
N GLY A 136 -5.82 28.56 8.12
CA GLY A 136 -4.85 28.82 7.07
C GLY A 136 -3.51 28.15 7.32
N GLN A 137 -3.50 26.96 7.93
CA GLN A 137 -2.25 26.23 8.13
C GLN A 137 -1.62 25.81 6.79
N GLY A 138 -0.29 25.98 6.71
CA GLY A 138 0.49 25.68 5.52
C GLY A 138 0.69 24.18 5.31
N GLN A 139 -0.26 23.53 4.68
CA GLN A 139 -0.03 22.21 4.06
C GLN A 139 0.49 22.40 2.64
N ARG A 140 1.52 21.62 2.29
CA ARG A 140 2.07 21.60 0.93
C ARG A 140 1.03 21.11 -0.08
N ILE A 141 1.01 21.72 -1.26
CA ILE A 141 0.04 21.40 -2.31
C ILE A 141 0.20 19.98 -2.85
N GLU A 142 1.39 19.39 -2.71
CA GLU A 142 1.69 18.03 -3.16
C GLU A 142 1.17 16.96 -2.21
N HIS A 143 0.91 17.30 -0.94
CA HIS A 143 0.44 16.38 0.11
C HIS A 143 -1.04 16.04 -0.07
N LYS A 144 -1.38 15.40 -1.17
CA LYS A 144 -2.74 15.06 -1.56
C LYS A 144 -2.91 13.55 -1.64
N ILE A 145 -4.09 13.08 -1.24
CA ILE A 145 -4.50 11.71 -1.46
C ILE A 145 -4.88 11.57 -2.94
N ARG A 146 -4.44 10.49 -3.57
CA ARG A 146 -4.72 10.15 -4.95
C ARG A 146 -5.51 8.85 -5.00
N CYS A 147 -6.45 8.78 -5.93
CA CYS A 147 -7.18 7.56 -6.26
C CYS A 147 -6.98 7.24 -7.73
N TYR A 148 -6.63 6.00 -8.02
CA TYR A 148 -6.47 5.50 -9.38
C TYR A 148 -7.53 4.43 -9.63
N SER A 149 -8.31 4.59 -10.68
CA SER A 149 -9.43 3.71 -10.99
C SER A 149 -9.53 3.46 -12.48
N ILE A 150 -10.00 2.27 -12.86
CA ILE A 150 -10.29 1.93 -14.25
C ILE A 150 -11.46 2.72 -14.82
N LEU A 151 -12.30 3.26 -13.94
CA LEU A 151 -13.48 4.03 -14.32
C LEU A 151 -13.15 5.50 -14.63
N ASP A 152 -11.94 5.95 -14.29
CA ASP A 152 -11.49 7.31 -14.50
C ASP A 152 -10.90 7.46 -15.92
N ASP A 153 -10.79 8.69 -16.45
CA ASP A 153 -10.14 9.03 -17.73
C ASP A 153 -10.57 8.20 -18.96
N ASN A 154 -11.79 7.65 -18.93
CA ASN A 154 -12.35 6.70 -19.91
C ASN A 154 -11.46 5.46 -20.14
N LEU A 155 -10.67 5.05 -19.14
CA LEU A 155 -9.70 3.96 -19.27
C LEU A 155 -10.40 2.63 -19.60
N GLN A 156 -11.51 2.31 -18.94
CA GLN A 156 -12.27 1.09 -19.22
C GLN A 156 -12.67 0.96 -20.69
N LEU A 157 -13.17 2.03 -21.31
CA LEU A 157 -13.55 2.02 -22.74
C LEU A 157 -12.34 1.83 -23.64
N LYS A 158 -11.20 2.46 -23.33
CA LYS A 158 -9.96 2.30 -24.09
C LYS A 158 -9.42 0.88 -23.99
N LEU A 159 -9.45 0.27 -22.80
CA LEU A 159 -8.99 -1.10 -22.59
C LEU A 159 -9.84 -2.15 -23.27
N ASN A 160 -11.16 -1.94 -23.36
CA ASN A 160 -12.04 -2.88 -24.08
C ASN A 160 -11.67 -3.06 -25.55
N ASN A 161 -10.91 -2.11 -26.14
CA ASN A 161 -10.42 -2.19 -27.51
C ASN A 161 -9.07 -2.93 -27.63
N ILE A 162 -8.43 -3.29 -26.51
CA ILE A 162 -7.15 -3.99 -26.47
C ILE A 162 -7.43 -5.43 -26.05
N LEU A 163 -7.13 -6.39 -26.93
CA LEU A 163 -7.46 -7.81 -26.70
C LEU A 163 -6.46 -8.52 -25.77
N ASP A 164 -5.19 -8.11 -25.81
CA ASP A 164 -4.11 -8.74 -25.06
C ASP A 164 -3.93 -8.11 -23.67
N GLU A 165 -3.84 -8.93 -22.62
CA GLU A 165 -3.72 -8.46 -21.23
C GLU A 165 -2.39 -7.73 -20.98
N GLU A 166 -1.30 -8.16 -21.63
CA GLU A 166 0.00 -7.50 -21.48
C GLU A 166 -0.01 -6.12 -22.16
N ALA A 167 -0.64 -6.00 -23.32
CA ALA A 167 -0.87 -4.72 -23.98
C ALA A 167 -1.80 -3.79 -23.18
N GLN A 168 -2.84 -4.33 -22.52
CA GLN A 168 -3.68 -3.55 -21.60
C GLN A 168 -2.87 -3.01 -20.42
N ARG A 169 -1.97 -3.85 -19.87
CA ARG A 169 -1.06 -3.47 -18.80
C ARG A 169 -0.12 -2.36 -19.25
N ASP A 170 0.56 -2.52 -20.39
CA ASP A 170 1.52 -1.54 -20.89
C ASP A 170 0.87 -0.17 -21.12
N PHE A 171 -0.34 -0.15 -21.69
CA PHE A 171 -1.14 1.06 -21.82
C PHE A 171 -1.42 1.75 -20.47
N LEU A 172 -1.82 0.97 -19.45
CA LEU A 172 -2.08 1.51 -18.11
C LEU A 172 -0.81 1.99 -17.42
N VAL A 173 0.29 1.26 -17.55
CA VAL A 173 1.60 1.65 -16.98
C VAL A 173 2.04 2.97 -17.58
N GLU A 174 1.95 3.13 -18.90
CA GLU A 174 2.28 4.40 -19.56
C GLU A 174 1.39 5.53 -19.02
N HIS A 175 0.07 5.33 -19.00
CA HIS A 175 -0.87 6.33 -18.49
C HIS A 175 -0.54 6.73 -17.04
N TYR A 176 -0.34 5.76 -16.15
CA TYR A 176 -0.06 6.04 -14.75
C TYR A 176 1.35 6.57 -14.50
N THR A 177 2.32 6.30 -15.36
CA THR A 177 3.67 6.90 -15.28
C THR A 177 3.57 8.42 -15.34
N TYR A 178 2.77 8.97 -16.26
CA TYR A 178 2.54 10.42 -16.35
C TYR A 178 1.86 10.97 -15.08
N LYS A 179 0.79 10.31 -14.61
CA LYS A 179 0.05 10.73 -13.41
C LYS A 179 0.90 10.68 -12.15
N VAL A 180 1.67 9.61 -11.96
CA VAL A 180 2.56 9.43 -10.81
C VAL A 180 3.66 10.48 -10.83
N LYS A 181 4.24 10.78 -12.00
CA LYS A 181 5.23 11.86 -12.14
C LYS A 181 4.64 13.22 -11.76
N GLU A 182 3.43 13.52 -12.23
CA GLU A 182 2.71 14.75 -11.87
C GLU A 182 2.43 14.82 -10.35
N HIS A 183 1.94 13.72 -9.77
CA HIS A 183 1.50 13.69 -8.38
C HIS A 183 2.66 13.69 -7.37
N TYR A 184 3.77 13.00 -7.68
CA TYR A 184 4.82 12.68 -6.71
C TYR A 184 6.23 13.10 -7.13
N GLY A 185 6.43 13.51 -8.39
CA GLY A 185 7.75 13.83 -8.91
C GLY A 185 8.47 14.94 -8.14
N ILE A 186 7.74 15.97 -7.68
CA ILE A 186 8.31 17.05 -6.87
C ILE A 186 8.83 16.50 -5.53
N LEU A 187 7.99 15.76 -4.79
CA LEU A 187 8.36 15.19 -3.49
C LEU A 187 9.52 14.18 -3.58
N LEU A 188 9.57 13.40 -4.68
CA LEU A 188 10.66 12.47 -4.96
C LEU A 188 11.97 13.18 -5.32
N ASN A 189 11.91 14.29 -6.06
CA ASN A 189 13.11 15.04 -6.43
C ASN A 189 13.70 15.84 -5.27
N GLU A 190 12.87 16.32 -4.35
CA GLU A 190 13.33 17.15 -3.23
C GLU A 190 14.03 16.38 -2.11
N ASN A 191 13.78 15.07 -1.99
CA ASN A 191 14.51 14.24 -1.04
C ASN A 191 15.80 13.73 -1.72
N ASP A 192 16.96 14.13 -1.18
CA ASP A 192 18.27 13.80 -1.75
C ASP A 192 18.50 12.28 -1.90
N ASN A 193 17.88 11.46 -1.04
CA ASN A 193 18.01 10.00 -1.11
C ASN A 193 17.18 9.40 -2.26
N THR A 194 16.13 10.08 -2.72
CA THR A 194 15.29 9.63 -3.83
C THR A 194 15.57 10.34 -5.14
N GLY A 195 16.22 11.51 -5.14
CA GLY A 195 16.39 12.35 -6.33
C GLY A 195 17.09 11.65 -7.51
N ASN A 196 18.10 10.82 -7.25
CA ASN A 196 18.79 10.04 -8.28
C ASN A 196 17.98 8.85 -8.82
N TYR A 197 16.90 8.50 -8.13
CA TYR A 197 16.04 7.35 -8.42
C TYR A 197 14.61 7.77 -8.75
N THR A 198 14.33 9.06 -8.97
CA THR A 198 12.96 9.55 -9.18
C THR A 198 12.25 8.81 -10.30
N ASN A 199 12.90 8.61 -11.45
CA ASN A 199 12.29 7.88 -12.57
C ASN A 199 11.99 6.41 -12.21
N ASP A 200 12.91 5.76 -11.51
CA ASP A 200 12.72 4.38 -11.03
C ASP A 200 11.52 4.30 -10.09
N PHE A 201 11.39 5.22 -9.13
CA PHE A 201 10.23 5.28 -8.26
C PHE A 201 8.96 5.51 -9.08
N VAL A 202 8.94 6.47 -10.00
CA VAL A 202 7.76 6.75 -10.83
C VAL A 202 7.31 5.51 -11.60
N GLU A 203 8.22 4.81 -12.28
CA GLU A 203 7.91 3.59 -13.03
C GLU A 203 7.39 2.47 -12.13
N ILE A 204 8.06 2.24 -11.00
CA ILE A 204 7.67 1.22 -10.02
C ILE A 204 6.28 1.51 -9.45
N LEU A 205 6.01 2.76 -9.05
CA LEU A 205 4.72 3.16 -8.50
C LEU A 205 3.61 3.02 -9.54
N ALA A 206 3.87 3.37 -10.80
CA ALA A 206 2.93 3.17 -11.90
C ALA A 206 2.61 1.68 -12.10
N GLU A 207 3.60 0.78 -12.12
CA GLU A 207 3.38 -0.66 -12.19
C GLU A 207 2.57 -1.18 -11.00
N LEU A 208 2.83 -0.72 -9.78
CA LEU A 208 2.07 -1.12 -8.59
C LEU A 208 0.60 -0.67 -8.66
N ILE A 209 0.35 0.57 -9.10
CA ILE A 209 -0.99 1.10 -9.33
C ILE A 209 -1.71 0.31 -10.42
N THR A 210 -1.04 0.03 -11.54
CA THR A 210 -1.59 -0.81 -12.62
C THR A 210 -1.98 -2.19 -12.09
N ASN A 211 -1.16 -2.82 -11.26
CA ASN A 211 -1.49 -4.12 -10.66
C ASN A 211 -2.75 -4.04 -9.78
N GLY A 212 -2.89 -2.99 -8.97
CA GLY A 212 -4.09 -2.73 -8.15
C GLY A 212 -5.36 -2.51 -8.97
N VAL A 213 -5.25 -1.74 -10.05
CA VAL A 213 -6.40 -1.41 -10.91
C VAL A 213 -6.78 -2.56 -11.84
N LEU A 214 -5.83 -3.16 -12.53
CA LEU A 214 -6.07 -4.17 -13.57
C LEU A 214 -6.30 -5.57 -12.97
N HIS A 215 -5.37 -6.06 -12.16
CA HIS A 215 -5.41 -7.45 -11.70
C HIS A 215 -6.26 -7.64 -10.43
N SER A 216 -6.18 -6.68 -9.51
CA SER A 216 -7.02 -6.64 -8.32
C SER A 216 -8.45 -6.12 -8.60
N LYS A 217 -8.67 -5.46 -9.75
CA LYS A 217 -9.96 -4.87 -10.16
C LYS A 217 -10.54 -3.95 -9.09
N SER A 218 -9.68 -3.16 -8.45
CA SER A 218 -10.03 -2.29 -7.34
C SER A 218 -9.44 -0.90 -7.53
N ASP A 219 -10.11 0.09 -6.95
CA ASP A 219 -9.52 1.42 -6.81
C ASP A 219 -8.26 1.33 -5.93
N THR A 220 -7.22 2.05 -6.34
CA THR A 220 -5.95 2.11 -5.62
C THR A 220 -5.77 3.50 -5.04
N PHE A 221 -5.71 3.60 -3.72
CA PHE A 221 -5.47 4.85 -3.02
C PHE A 221 -3.99 5.00 -2.71
N SER A 222 -3.43 6.18 -2.91
CA SER A 222 -2.07 6.45 -2.47
C SER A 222 -1.86 7.88 -1.98
N LEU A 223 -0.82 8.06 -1.19
CA LEU A 223 -0.41 9.35 -0.66
C LEU A 223 1.10 9.34 -0.42
N MET A 224 1.76 10.43 -0.80
CA MET A 224 3.13 10.73 -0.44
C MET A 224 3.16 11.98 0.42
N PHE A 225 3.95 11.94 1.50
CA PHE A 225 4.05 13.03 2.46
C PHE A 225 5.49 13.19 2.88
N SER A 226 6.03 14.40 2.79
CA SER A 226 7.39 14.71 3.26
C SER A 226 7.33 15.69 4.42
N ASP A 227 7.89 15.30 5.55
CA ASP A 227 8.11 16.18 6.69
C ASP A 227 9.60 16.60 6.78
N LYS A 228 10.02 17.23 7.87
CA LYS A 228 11.42 17.64 8.06
C LYS A 228 12.39 16.46 8.07
N TYR A 229 11.96 15.30 8.56
CA TYR A 229 12.80 14.15 8.87
C TYR A 229 12.74 13.05 7.84
N LYS A 230 11.63 12.93 7.10
CA LYS A 230 11.40 11.80 6.20
C LYS A 230 10.34 12.09 5.14
N THR A 231 10.49 11.39 4.02
CA THR A 231 9.43 11.17 3.03
C THR A 231 8.78 9.82 3.30
N LYS A 232 7.48 9.83 3.54
CA LYS A 232 6.66 8.63 3.67
C LYS A 232 5.78 8.46 2.44
N PHE A 233 5.49 7.22 2.13
CA PHE A 233 4.62 6.86 1.02
C PHE A 233 3.73 5.68 1.40
N SER A 234 2.47 5.72 0.95
CA SER A 234 1.51 4.65 1.19
C SER A 234 0.68 4.38 -0.06
N ILE A 235 0.54 3.10 -0.43
CA ILE A 235 -0.42 2.60 -1.43
C ILE A 235 -1.30 1.56 -0.75
N SER A 236 -2.61 1.68 -0.91
CA SER A 236 -3.57 0.69 -0.43
C SER A 236 -4.60 0.39 -1.51
N ASP A 237 -4.91 -0.90 -1.68
CA ASP A 237 -6.04 -1.37 -2.48
C ASP A 237 -7.02 -2.18 -1.61
N SER A 238 -8.23 -2.40 -2.14
CA SER A 238 -9.25 -3.27 -1.54
C SER A 238 -9.47 -4.55 -2.35
N GLY A 239 -8.44 -5.00 -3.04
CA GLY A 239 -8.49 -6.03 -4.06
C GLY A 239 -8.63 -7.45 -3.53
N ILE A 240 -8.16 -8.40 -4.33
CA ILE A 240 -8.20 -9.83 -4.00
C ILE A 240 -7.03 -10.27 -3.10
N GLY A 241 -6.01 -9.42 -2.93
CA GLY A 241 -4.81 -9.73 -2.16
C GLY A 241 -3.78 -10.56 -2.95
N LEU A 242 -2.65 -10.87 -2.30
CA LEU A 242 -1.48 -11.42 -3.00
C LEU A 242 -1.66 -12.87 -3.46
N TYR A 243 -2.21 -13.73 -2.60
CA TYR A 243 -2.37 -15.16 -2.92
C TYR A 243 -3.26 -15.37 -4.15
N ASP A 244 -4.45 -14.76 -4.16
CA ASP A 244 -5.40 -14.86 -5.27
C ASP A 244 -4.87 -14.18 -6.55
N SER A 245 -4.03 -13.15 -6.41
CA SER A 245 -3.36 -12.52 -7.55
C SER A 245 -2.31 -13.45 -8.17
N LEU A 246 -1.55 -14.18 -7.35
CA LEU A 246 -0.55 -15.15 -7.81
C LEU A 246 -1.18 -16.39 -8.44
N ASP A 247 -2.32 -16.84 -7.94
CA ASP A 247 -3.00 -18.02 -8.48
C ASP A 247 -3.47 -17.82 -9.93
N LYS A 248 -3.78 -16.58 -10.31
CA LYS A 248 -4.13 -16.21 -11.69
C LYS A 248 -2.94 -16.17 -12.65
N LYS A 249 -1.69 -16.27 -12.17
CA LYS A 249 -0.51 -16.19 -13.03
C LYS A 249 -0.22 -17.53 -13.71
N ASN A 250 0.33 -17.46 -14.91
CA ASN A 250 0.73 -18.65 -15.67
C ASN A 250 2.11 -19.13 -15.25
N ASN A 251 2.32 -20.44 -15.31
CA ASN A 251 3.66 -21.01 -15.22
C ASN A 251 4.44 -20.66 -16.48
N ASN A 252 5.76 -20.48 -16.34
CA ASN A 252 6.68 -20.31 -17.45
C ASN A 252 7.98 -21.11 -17.19
N HIS A 253 9.02 -20.88 -18.01
CA HIS A 253 10.28 -21.62 -17.93
C HIS A 253 11.07 -21.43 -16.62
N PHE A 254 10.86 -20.32 -15.92
CA PHE A 254 11.61 -19.91 -14.73
C PHE A 254 10.71 -19.46 -13.56
N TYR A 255 9.39 -19.60 -13.67
CA TYR A 255 8.46 -19.38 -12.58
C TYR A 255 7.36 -20.43 -12.65
N LYS A 256 7.18 -21.14 -11.54
CA LYS A 256 6.10 -22.10 -11.35
C LYS A 256 5.38 -21.69 -10.07
N LYS A 257 4.05 -21.54 -10.17
CA LYS A 257 3.21 -21.06 -9.07
C LYS A 257 3.47 -21.81 -7.77
N PHE A 258 3.67 -21.05 -6.70
CA PHE A 258 3.70 -21.52 -5.32
C PHE A 258 4.85 -22.49 -4.97
N ILE A 259 5.87 -22.61 -5.82
CA ILE A 259 7.04 -23.46 -5.48
C ILE A 259 7.76 -22.92 -4.23
N LEU A 260 7.98 -21.60 -4.15
CA LEU A 260 8.63 -21.01 -2.99
C LEU A 260 7.72 -21.11 -1.76
N LEU A 261 6.43 -20.80 -1.89
CA LEU A 261 5.44 -20.93 -0.82
C LEU A 261 5.41 -22.34 -0.23
N ASN A 262 5.43 -23.37 -1.08
CA ASN A 262 5.46 -24.77 -0.65
C ASN A 262 6.76 -25.13 0.07
N SER A 263 7.90 -24.62 -0.42
CA SER A 263 9.21 -24.81 0.21
C SER A 263 9.29 -24.12 1.58
N LEU A 264 8.78 -22.88 1.68
CA LEU A 264 8.69 -22.15 2.94
C LEU A 264 7.74 -22.83 3.92
N SER A 265 6.63 -23.39 3.46
CA SER A 265 5.66 -24.10 4.31
C SER A 265 6.29 -25.28 5.05
N GLN A 266 7.28 -25.94 4.47
CA GLN A 266 8.00 -27.06 5.10
C GLN A 266 8.96 -26.61 6.22
N THR A 267 9.46 -25.38 6.15
CA THR A 267 10.40 -24.81 7.14
C THR A 267 9.72 -23.84 8.11
N PHE A 268 8.42 -23.63 7.95
CA PHE A 268 7.62 -22.70 8.74
C PHE A 268 7.42 -23.23 10.16
N ASN A 269 7.87 -22.48 11.16
CA ASN A 269 7.90 -22.90 12.56
C ASN A 269 7.02 -22.06 13.50
N LEU A 270 6.27 -21.09 12.97
CA LEU A 270 5.39 -20.24 13.78
C LEU A 270 4.05 -20.94 14.03
N LYS A 271 3.58 -20.90 15.28
CA LYS A 271 2.26 -21.44 15.65
C LYS A 271 1.16 -20.40 15.38
N VAL A 272 0.58 -20.46 14.18
CA VAL A 272 -0.48 -19.54 13.72
C VAL A 272 -1.53 -20.30 12.94
N SER A 273 -2.69 -19.68 12.70
CA SER A 273 -3.72 -20.23 11.82
C SER A 273 -3.24 -20.34 10.36
N GLU A 274 -3.83 -21.27 9.60
CA GLU A 274 -3.47 -21.44 8.18
C GLU A 274 -3.73 -20.18 7.34
N HIS A 275 -4.77 -19.40 7.65
CA HIS A 275 -5.02 -18.14 6.92
C HIS A 275 -3.95 -17.08 7.19
N ILE A 276 -3.41 -16.99 8.41
CA ILE A 276 -2.29 -16.11 8.75
C ILE A 276 -1.02 -16.58 8.04
N LYS A 277 -0.75 -17.90 8.10
CA LYS A 277 0.40 -18.51 7.43
C LYS A 277 0.37 -18.25 5.93
N LEU A 278 -0.74 -18.51 5.25
CA LEU A 278 -0.90 -18.24 3.82
C LEU A 278 -0.73 -16.75 3.49
N SER A 279 -1.28 -15.85 4.32
CA SER A 279 -1.12 -14.40 4.15
C SER A 279 0.35 -13.98 4.18
N LEU A 280 1.11 -14.54 5.12
CA LEU A 280 2.54 -14.27 5.30
C LEU A 280 3.39 -14.89 4.19
N LEU A 281 3.15 -16.15 3.82
CA LEU A 281 3.93 -16.81 2.77
C LEU A 281 3.67 -16.24 1.37
N ALA A 282 2.45 -15.77 1.10
CA ALA A 282 2.12 -15.09 -0.15
C ALA A 282 2.92 -13.80 -0.35
N ILE A 283 3.34 -13.11 0.72
CA ILE A 283 4.24 -11.95 0.62
C ILE A 283 5.58 -12.37 0.01
N PHE A 284 6.20 -13.43 0.52
CA PHE A 284 7.49 -13.91 0.02
C PHE A 284 7.40 -14.47 -1.41
N GLU A 285 6.33 -15.21 -1.72
CA GLU A 285 6.06 -15.68 -3.10
C GLU A 285 5.91 -14.50 -4.07
N THR A 286 5.23 -13.43 -3.65
CA THR A 286 5.05 -12.23 -4.49
C THR A 286 6.37 -11.52 -4.72
N LEU A 287 7.20 -11.35 -3.67
CA LEU A 287 8.53 -10.75 -3.81
C LEU A 287 9.41 -11.57 -4.75
N PHE A 288 9.37 -12.89 -4.63
CA PHE A 288 10.08 -13.81 -5.54
C PHE A 288 9.59 -13.69 -6.97
N TYR A 289 8.28 -13.75 -7.20
CA TYR A 289 7.69 -13.57 -8.53
C TYR A 289 8.08 -12.21 -9.12
N SER A 290 8.02 -11.14 -8.33
CA SER A 290 8.42 -9.78 -8.75
C SER A 290 9.89 -9.70 -9.12
N MET A 291 10.77 -10.44 -8.44
CA MET A 291 12.22 -10.44 -8.68
C MET A 291 12.59 -11.06 -10.04
N LEU A 292 11.80 -12.02 -10.53
CA LEU A 292 12.06 -12.76 -11.77
C LEU A 292 11.62 -12.05 -13.05
N LYS A 293 10.82 -10.98 -12.92
CA LYS A 293 10.27 -10.25 -14.06
C LYS A 293 11.36 -9.51 -14.85
N ASP A 294 11.05 -9.18 -16.09
CA ASP A 294 11.85 -8.34 -16.98
C ASP A 294 11.82 -6.84 -16.64
N ARG A 295 10.83 -6.42 -15.84
CA ARG A 295 10.55 -5.03 -15.48
C ARG A 295 10.70 -4.77 -13.99
N LYS A 296 10.90 -3.50 -13.62
CA LYS A 296 10.95 -3.06 -12.22
C LYS A 296 9.57 -3.11 -11.57
N GLY A 297 9.50 -3.52 -10.30
CA GLY A 297 8.24 -3.65 -9.57
C GLY A 297 8.40 -3.66 -8.05
N LEU A 298 7.55 -4.43 -7.36
CA LEU A 298 7.48 -4.45 -5.89
C LEU A 298 8.82 -4.81 -5.22
N PHE A 299 9.54 -5.78 -5.77
CA PHE A 299 10.85 -6.17 -5.27
C PHE A 299 11.87 -5.03 -5.43
N ASP A 300 11.85 -4.34 -6.57
CA ASP A 300 12.74 -3.21 -6.84
C ASP A 300 12.39 -2.01 -5.94
N LEU A 301 11.11 -1.79 -5.60
CA LEU A 301 10.70 -0.79 -4.61
C LEU A 301 11.38 -1.06 -3.25
N MET A 302 11.27 -2.31 -2.79
CA MET A 302 11.86 -2.75 -1.52
C MET A 302 13.38 -2.51 -1.52
N CYS A 303 14.08 -2.92 -2.57
CA CYS A 303 15.53 -2.72 -2.68
C CYS A 303 15.92 -1.24 -2.75
N ASN A 304 15.25 -0.43 -3.58
CA ASN A 304 15.53 1.00 -3.69
C ASN A 304 15.35 1.71 -2.35
N VAL A 305 14.26 1.40 -1.64
CA VAL A 305 13.99 1.99 -0.33
C VAL A 305 15.04 1.58 0.70
N VAL A 306 15.35 0.28 0.81
CA VAL A 306 16.16 -0.25 1.91
C VAL A 306 17.66 -0.10 1.66
N ILE A 307 18.12 -0.42 0.45
CA ILE A 307 19.54 -0.36 0.07
C ILE A 307 19.91 1.06 -0.33
N ASN A 308 19.22 1.63 -1.33
CA ASN A 308 19.66 2.88 -1.95
C ASN A 308 19.28 4.11 -1.12
N CYS A 309 18.16 4.05 -0.39
CA CYS A 309 17.65 5.19 0.38
C CYS A 309 17.79 5.03 1.90
N GLY A 310 18.27 3.88 2.41
CA GLY A 310 18.44 3.62 3.85
C GLY A 310 17.13 3.62 4.67
N GLY A 311 15.99 3.37 4.02
CA GLY A 311 14.65 3.47 4.60
C GLY A 311 14.06 2.15 5.11
N TYR A 312 12.74 2.19 5.32
CA TYR A 312 11.91 1.05 5.73
C TYR A 312 10.86 0.78 4.66
N PHE A 313 10.68 -0.50 4.36
CA PHE A 313 9.63 -1.01 3.49
C PHE A 313 8.72 -1.94 4.29
N ARG A 314 7.41 -1.71 4.23
CA ARG A 314 6.40 -2.56 4.86
C ARG A 314 5.41 -3.02 3.80
N LEU A 315 5.13 -4.32 3.77
CA LEU A 315 4.15 -4.93 2.89
C LEU A 315 3.15 -5.71 3.73
N HIS A 316 1.90 -5.28 3.69
CA HIS A 316 0.77 -5.93 4.32
C HIS A 316 -0.08 -6.68 3.28
N ASN A 317 -0.51 -7.88 3.65
CA ASN A 317 -1.45 -8.68 2.90
C ASN A 317 -2.38 -9.40 3.89
N ASN A 318 -3.68 -9.10 3.82
CA ASN A 318 -4.72 -9.76 4.63
C ASN A 318 -4.49 -9.71 6.16
N ASN A 319 -3.89 -10.75 6.74
CA ASN A 319 -3.68 -10.90 8.19
C ASN A 319 -2.21 -10.77 8.59
N ALA A 320 -1.31 -10.45 7.67
CA ALA A 320 0.11 -10.42 7.92
C ALA A 320 0.77 -9.19 7.30
N GLN A 321 1.83 -8.71 7.95
CA GLN A 321 2.72 -7.69 7.42
C GLN A 321 4.17 -8.11 7.62
N VAL A 322 5.00 -7.85 6.61
CA VAL A 322 6.45 -7.99 6.67
C VAL A 322 7.09 -6.60 6.60
N ILE A 323 8.07 -6.35 7.48
CA ILE A 323 8.82 -5.11 7.63
C ILE A 323 10.28 -5.37 7.31
N ILE A 324 10.77 -4.76 6.24
CA ILE A 324 12.15 -4.88 5.74
C ILE A 324 12.86 -3.55 5.99
N SER A 325 14.08 -3.62 6.51
CA SER A 325 14.84 -2.46 6.97
C SER A 325 16.33 -2.68 6.81
N SER A 326 17.12 -1.64 7.08
CA SER A 326 18.59 -1.69 7.11
C SER A 326 19.17 -2.80 8.02
N ARG A 327 18.41 -3.32 8.99
CA ARG A 327 18.82 -4.50 9.80
C ARG A 327 18.96 -5.79 8.99
N MET A 328 18.42 -5.81 7.77
CA MET A 328 18.51 -6.94 6.84
C MET A 328 19.39 -6.59 5.63
N LEU A 329 20.15 -5.49 5.67
CA LEU A 329 20.87 -4.97 4.51
C LEU A 329 21.72 -6.04 3.82
N ASN A 330 22.45 -6.86 4.59
CA ASN A 330 23.28 -7.93 4.02
C ASN A 330 22.45 -8.98 3.27
N ASP A 331 21.32 -9.41 3.84
CA ASP A 331 20.44 -10.42 3.22
C ASP A 331 19.78 -9.84 1.95
N ILE A 332 19.38 -8.56 1.99
CA ILE A 332 18.72 -7.87 0.87
C ILE A 332 19.72 -7.50 -0.24
N GLN A 333 20.96 -7.16 0.10
CA GLN A 333 22.03 -6.83 -0.85
C GLN A 333 22.32 -8.03 -1.77
N VAL A 334 22.43 -9.23 -1.19
CA VAL A 334 22.67 -10.46 -1.93
C VAL A 334 21.52 -10.78 -2.92
N LEU A 335 20.28 -10.48 -2.54
CA LEU A 335 19.13 -10.60 -3.42
C LEU A 335 19.14 -9.52 -4.52
N TYR A 336 19.53 -8.28 -4.18
CA TYR A 336 19.60 -7.16 -5.12
C TYR A 336 20.65 -7.39 -6.22
N GLU A 337 21.79 -7.98 -5.89
CA GLU A 337 22.80 -8.38 -6.87
C GLU A 337 22.28 -9.46 -7.83
N THR A 338 21.58 -10.47 -7.31
CA THR A 338 20.93 -11.47 -8.16
C THR A 338 19.85 -10.84 -9.05
N ARG A 339 19.09 -9.87 -8.52
CA ARG A 339 18.09 -9.12 -9.28
C ARG A 339 18.71 -8.33 -10.44
N ALA A 340 19.85 -7.70 -10.24
CA ALA A 340 20.57 -7.01 -11.31
C ALA A 340 21.01 -7.98 -12.42
N LEU A 341 21.45 -9.19 -12.06
CA LEU A 341 21.80 -10.24 -13.04
C LEU A 341 20.57 -10.73 -13.82
N ILE A 342 19.40 -10.82 -13.19
CA ILE A 342 18.13 -11.15 -13.85
C ILE A 342 17.79 -10.08 -14.89
N LEU A 343 17.80 -8.80 -14.50
CA LEU A 343 17.51 -7.69 -15.42
C LEU A 343 18.50 -7.65 -16.60
N ASN A 344 19.79 -7.83 -16.34
CA ASN A 344 20.81 -7.88 -17.38
C ASN A 344 20.59 -9.07 -18.33
N THR A 345 20.09 -10.19 -17.82
CA THR A 345 19.79 -11.39 -18.64
C THR A 345 18.56 -11.17 -19.53
N HIS A 346 17.51 -10.51 -19.02
CA HIS A 346 16.36 -10.07 -19.81
C HIS A 346 16.76 -9.06 -20.90
N ASN A 347 17.59 -8.07 -20.55
CA ASN A 347 18.08 -7.10 -21.53
C ASN A 347 18.94 -7.77 -22.61
N ALA A 348 19.79 -8.74 -22.26
CA ALA A 348 20.62 -9.45 -23.21
C ALA A 348 19.80 -10.21 -24.27
N ILE A 349 18.69 -10.87 -23.88
CA ILE A 349 17.81 -11.53 -24.85
C ILE A 349 17.03 -10.51 -25.69
N LEU A 350 16.53 -9.43 -25.08
CA LEU A 350 15.80 -8.36 -25.77
C LEU A 350 16.64 -7.68 -26.86
N PHE A 351 17.94 -7.49 -26.60
CA PHE A 351 18.89 -6.91 -27.56
C PHE A 351 19.60 -7.95 -28.45
N GLY A 352 19.17 -9.22 -28.43
CA GLY A 352 19.73 -10.28 -29.28
C GLY A 352 21.19 -10.63 -28.98
N GLN A 353 21.68 -10.34 -27.77
CA GLN A 353 23.06 -10.60 -27.35
C GLN A 353 23.28 -12.07 -26.93
N ILE A 354 22.21 -12.78 -26.57
CA ILE A 354 22.23 -14.21 -26.23
C ILE A 354 21.09 -14.95 -26.94
N PRO A 355 21.28 -16.23 -27.33
CA PRO A 355 20.21 -17.08 -27.81
C PRO A 355 19.15 -17.38 -26.73
N GLU A 356 17.91 -17.67 -27.15
CA GLU A 356 16.80 -18.02 -26.25
C GLU A 356 17.12 -19.23 -25.35
N LYS A 357 17.82 -20.24 -25.89
CA LYS A 357 18.24 -21.41 -25.12
C LYS A 357 19.14 -21.04 -23.94
N ASP A 358 20.09 -20.14 -24.16
CA ASP A 358 21.05 -19.70 -23.14
C ASP A 358 20.35 -18.80 -22.11
N PHE A 359 19.40 -17.98 -22.56
CA PHE A 359 18.50 -17.22 -21.69
C PHE A 359 17.73 -18.14 -20.74
N ILE A 360 17.09 -19.20 -21.26
CA ILE A 360 16.32 -20.15 -20.44
C ILE A 360 17.19 -20.81 -19.39
N ILE A 361 18.38 -21.33 -19.77
CA ILE A 361 19.31 -21.99 -18.84
C ILE A 361 19.73 -21.02 -17.73
N LYS A 362 20.18 -19.82 -18.11
CA LYS A 362 20.64 -18.81 -17.16
C LYS A 362 19.53 -18.33 -16.23
N MET A 363 18.31 -18.14 -16.74
CA MET A 363 17.16 -17.78 -15.92
C MET A 363 16.75 -18.88 -14.94
N GLN A 364 16.88 -20.16 -15.32
CA GLN A 364 16.64 -21.28 -14.40
C GLN A 364 17.68 -21.35 -13.27
N GLU A 365 18.95 -21.06 -13.57
CA GLU A 365 20.00 -20.95 -12.55
C GLU A 365 19.74 -19.78 -11.59
N LEU A 366 19.40 -18.61 -12.14
CA LEU A 366 19.08 -17.41 -11.37
C LEU A 366 17.80 -17.60 -10.54
N GLU A 367 16.79 -18.29 -11.06
CA GLU A 367 15.57 -18.68 -10.34
C GLU A 367 15.91 -19.51 -9.11
N ALA A 368 16.68 -20.58 -9.29
CA ALA A 368 17.04 -21.49 -8.20
C ALA A 368 17.84 -20.77 -7.11
N LYS A 369 18.79 -19.91 -7.52
CA LYS A 369 19.59 -19.07 -6.62
C LYS A 369 18.69 -18.08 -5.85
N SER A 370 17.82 -17.35 -6.56
CA SER A 370 16.88 -16.39 -5.96
C SER A 370 15.95 -17.06 -4.96
N ARG A 371 15.43 -18.23 -5.31
CA ARG A 371 14.54 -19.02 -4.44
C ARG A 371 15.24 -19.39 -3.14
N GLN A 372 16.49 -19.88 -3.19
CA GLN A 372 17.26 -20.21 -2.00
C GLN A 372 17.54 -18.98 -1.13
N GLN A 373 17.93 -17.87 -1.74
CA GLN A 373 18.20 -16.61 -1.02
C GLN A 373 16.94 -16.08 -0.32
N ILE A 374 15.76 -16.14 -0.96
CA ILE A 374 14.50 -15.72 -0.34
C ILE A 374 14.10 -16.68 0.79
N ILE A 375 14.28 -17.99 0.63
CA ILE A 375 14.06 -18.96 1.71
C ILE A 375 14.93 -18.60 2.92
N GLN A 376 16.20 -18.33 2.70
CA GLN A 376 17.13 -17.97 3.78
C GLN A 376 16.71 -16.68 4.50
N LEU A 377 16.32 -15.64 3.75
CA LEU A 377 15.77 -14.41 4.32
C LEU A 377 14.51 -14.68 5.16
N ALA A 378 13.54 -15.39 4.59
CA ALA A 378 12.27 -15.69 5.26
C ALA A 378 12.48 -16.51 6.54
N THR A 379 13.30 -17.56 6.50
CA THR A 379 13.60 -18.39 7.69
C THR A 379 14.34 -17.58 8.76
N SER A 380 15.24 -16.66 8.38
CA SER A 380 15.90 -15.71 9.30
C SER A 380 14.87 -14.81 9.98
N ILE A 381 13.91 -14.29 9.22
CA ILE A 381 12.80 -13.46 9.74
C ILE A 381 11.90 -14.28 10.70
N PHE A 382 11.51 -15.50 10.34
CA PHE A 382 10.69 -16.37 11.20
C PHE A 382 11.39 -16.68 12.52
N LYS A 383 12.69 -17.02 12.47
CA LYS A 383 13.49 -17.28 13.66
C LYS A 383 13.55 -16.07 14.59
N LYS A 384 13.76 -14.86 14.04
CA LYS A 384 13.78 -13.61 14.82
C LYS A 384 12.43 -13.33 15.47
N PHE A 385 11.31 -13.58 14.79
CA PHE A 385 9.97 -13.43 15.39
C PHE A 385 9.80 -14.31 16.62
N SER A 386 10.27 -15.56 16.59
CA SER A 386 10.20 -16.48 17.73
C SER A 386 11.08 -16.07 18.91
N GLN A 387 12.09 -15.20 18.69
CA GLN A 387 13.01 -14.73 19.73
C GLN A 387 12.57 -13.39 20.33
N ASP A 388 12.08 -12.48 19.51
CA ASP A 388 11.66 -11.14 19.91
C ASP A 388 10.48 -10.67 19.06
N VAL A 389 9.27 -10.92 19.56
CA VAL A 389 8.02 -10.54 18.88
C VAL A 389 7.90 -9.01 18.76
N LYS A 390 8.37 -8.25 19.76
CA LYS A 390 8.18 -6.79 19.82
C LYS A 390 8.98 -6.08 18.72
N PHE A 391 10.22 -6.50 18.50
CA PHE A 391 11.09 -5.92 17.48
C PHE A 391 11.17 -6.78 16.20
N SER A 392 10.28 -7.75 16.07
CA SER A 392 10.22 -8.60 14.89
C SER A 392 9.91 -7.81 13.63
N SER A 393 10.26 -8.40 12.49
CA SER A 393 9.91 -7.94 11.17
C SER A 393 8.57 -8.48 10.67
N ILE A 394 7.85 -9.24 11.48
CA ILE A 394 6.50 -9.71 11.17
C ILE A 394 5.50 -9.07 12.13
N ARG A 395 4.35 -8.66 11.60
CA ARG A 395 3.13 -8.38 12.39
C ARG A 395 2.03 -9.31 11.91
N LEU A 396 1.29 -9.87 12.87
CA LEU A 396 0.20 -10.80 12.64
C LEU A 396 -1.07 -10.20 13.24
N PHE A 397 -2.15 -10.22 12.49
CA PHE A 397 -3.40 -9.56 12.86
C PHE A 397 -4.55 -10.55 12.92
N GLU A 398 -5.34 -10.47 13.98
CA GLU A 398 -6.52 -11.31 14.19
C GLU A 398 -7.61 -10.99 13.16
N VAL A 399 -7.77 -9.69 12.86
CA VAL A 399 -8.76 -9.22 11.89
C VAL A 399 -8.11 -9.03 10.53
N LYS A 400 -8.76 -9.60 9.50
CA LYS A 400 -8.31 -9.52 8.11
C LYS A 400 -8.62 -8.14 7.54
N PHE A 401 -7.60 -7.44 7.04
CA PHE A 401 -7.79 -6.32 6.12
C PHE A 401 -7.58 -6.81 4.68
N ARG A 402 -8.68 -6.96 3.93
CA ARG A 402 -8.62 -7.49 2.55
C ARG A 402 -7.93 -6.47 1.62
N GLY A 403 -6.99 -6.97 0.82
CA GLY A 403 -6.22 -6.20 -0.15
C GLY A 403 -4.73 -6.18 0.17
N VAL A 404 -4.01 -5.30 -0.51
CA VAL A 404 -2.57 -5.06 -0.28
C VAL A 404 -2.37 -3.64 0.20
N HIS A 405 -1.49 -3.48 1.19
CA HIS A 405 -1.00 -2.17 1.61
C HIS A 405 0.52 -2.14 1.65
N ILE A 406 1.10 -1.11 1.04
CA ILE A 406 2.53 -0.87 1.00
C ILE A 406 2.77 0.45 1.73
N GLU A 407 3.73 0.43 2.64
CA GLU A 407 4.20 1.64 3.33
C GLU A 407 5.72 1.72 3.20
N VAL A 408 6.19 2.92 2.88
CA VAL A 408 7.59 3.24 2.72
C VAL A 408 7.92 4.46 3.57
N GLU A 409 9.07 4.42 4.22
CA GLU A 409 9.63 5.54 4.97
C GLU A 409 11.09 5.73 4.57
N ILE A 410 11.42 6.90 4.03
CA ILE A 410 12.76 7.26 3.57
C ILE A 410 13.23 8.47 4.36
N PRO A 411 14.38 8.39 5.08
CA PRO A 411 14.90 9.54 5.81
C PRO A 411 15.24 10.69 4.86
N ASN A 412 15.12 11.92 5.33
CA ASN A 412 15.67 13.09 4.65
C ASN A 412 17.12 13.28 5.12
N SER A 413 18.01 13.62 4.20
CA SER A 413 19.45 13.76 4.44
C SER A 413 19.85 14.94 5.33
N ASN A 414 18.89 15.78 5.75
CA ASN A 414 19.12 17.04 6.46
C ASN A 414 19.38 16.91 7.98
N ASN A 415 19.90 15.78 8.48
CA ASN A 415 20.24 15.60 9.89
C ASN A 415 21.75 15.60 10.20
N THR A 416 22.61 16.02 9.27
CA THR A 416 24.06 16.17 9.50
C THR A 416 24.64 17.46 8.93
N LYS A 417 23.98 18.60 9.16
CA LYS A 417 24.62 19.93 9.06
C LYS A 417 24.46 20.72 10.34
#